data_AF-A0A7J3TVW5-F1
#
_entry.id   AF-A0A7J3TVW5-F1
#
_cell.length_a   1.000
_cell.length_b   1.000
_cell.length_c   1.000
_cell.angle_alpha   90.00
_cell.angle_beta   90.00
_cell.angle_gamma   90.00
#
_symmetry.space_group_name_H-M   'P 1'
#
loop_
_entity.id
_entity.type
_entity.pdbx_description
1 polymer ?
#
loop_
_entity_poly.entity_id
_entity_poly.type
_entity_poly.pdbx_seq_one_letter_code
_entity_poly.pdbx_strand_id
1 'polypeptide(L)' 'KRDSKGLYRKALQGVVKTLPGVQTFYEEPLKPEVTVETDKLTVHESVELVLDKLREMGYIS' A
#
# COMPACT_ATOMS: atom_id res chain seq x y z
N LYS A 1 10.34 5.97 10.09
CA LYS A 1 9.16 5.06 10.07
C LYS A 1 8.05 5.81 9.32
N ARG A 2 7.55 5.30 8.18
CA ARG A 2 6.86 6.16 7.19
C ARG A 2 5.60 6.84 7.77
N ASP A 3 5.71 8.15 7.98
CA ASP A 3 4.64 9.11 8.29
C ASP A 3 5.01 10.46 7.67
N SER A 4 5.16 10.50 6.35
CA SER A 4 5.61 11.70 5.62
C SER A 4 4.67 12.90 5.76
N LYS A 5 3.42 12.66 6.17
CA LYS A 5 2.38 13.67 6.34
C LYS A 5 2.03 13.96 7.81
N GLY A 6 2.69 13.31 8.77
CA GLY A 6 2.41 13.47 10.21
C GLY A 6 1.03 12.97 10.65
N LEU A 7 0.34 12.20 9.80
CA LEU A 7 -1.04 11.76 10.02
C LEU A 7 -1.10 10.69 11.10
N TYR A 8 -0.11 9.78 11.15
CA TYR A 8 -0.04 8.77 12.21
C TYR A 8 0.21 9.41 13.56
N ARG A 9 1.11 10.40 13.63
CA ARG A 9 1.36 11.15 14.87
C ARG A 9 0.08 11.87 15.36
N LYS A 10 -0.66 12.52 14.46
CA LYS A 10 -1.92 13.21 14.79
C LYS A 10 -3.03 12.23 15.20
N ALA A 11 -3.07 11.05 14.61
CA ALA A 11 -4.02 10.00 14.96
C ALA A 11 -3.76 9.46 16.37
N LEU A 12 -2.50 9.21 16.74
CA LEU A 12 -2.12 8.80 18.10
C LEU A 12 -2.46 9.86 19.16
N GLN A 13 -2.48 11.14 18.77
CA GLN A 13 -2.89 12.26 19.62
C GLN A 13 -4.41 12.47 19.67
N GLY A 14 -5.20 11.62 18.98
CA GLY A 14 -6.67 11.71 18.97
C GLY A 14 -7.26 12.80 18.07
N VAL A 15 -6.42 13.50 17.28
CA VAL A 15 -6.84 14.59 16.38
C VAL A 15 -7.46 14.05 15.09
N VAL A 16 -6.99 12.91 14.61
CA VAL A 16 -7.55 12.21 13.44
C VAL A 16 -8.30 10.98 13.93
N LYS A 17 -9.61 10.92 13.67
CA LYS A 17 -10.50 9.87 14.20
C LYS A 17 -10.70 8.67 13.26
N THR A 18 -10.23 8.75 12.02
CA THR A 18 -10.59 7.81 10.96
C THR A 18 -9.39 7.29 10.18
N LEU A 19 -8.22 7.13 10.82
CA LEU A 19 -7.05 6.60 10.12
C LEU A 19 -7.15 5.06 10.05
N PRO A 20 -7.25 4.47 8.84
CA PRO A 20 -7.24 3.02 8.68
C PRO A 20 -5.92 2.41 9.17
N GLY A 21 -6.01 1.26 9.83
CA GLY A 21 -4.90 0.60 10.50
C GLY A 21 -4.55 1.16 11.89
N VAL A 22 -5.21 2.22 12.36
CA VAL A 22 -5.01 2.77 13.72
C VAL A 22 -6.32 2.88 14.49
N GLN A 23 -7.32 3.60 13.97
CA GLN A 23 -8.64 3.73 14.61
C GLN A 23 -9.72 2.90 13.92
N THR A 24 -9.52 2.57 12.64
CA THR A 24 -10.40 1.68 11.88
C THR A 24 -9.57 0.52 11.32
N PHE A 25 -10.21 -0.64 11.13
CA PHE A 25 -9.54 -1.80 10.54
C PHE A 25 -9.22 -1.54 9.07
N TYR A 26 -8.08 -2.06 8.61
CA TYR A 26 -7.80 -2.19 7.20
C TYR A 26 -8.20 -3.61 6.78
N GLU A 27 -8.99 -3.72 5.72
CA GLU A 27 -9.39 -5.00 5.13
C GLU A 27 -8.51 -5.26 3.92
N GLU A 28 -7.62 -6.24 4.03
CA GLU A 28 -6.76 -6.65 2.92
C GLU A 28 -7.60 -7.18 1.74
N PRO A 29 -7.22 -6.88 0.49
CA PRO A 29 -7.90 -7.44 -0.67
C PRO A 29 -7.84 -8.97 -0.67
N LEU A 30 -8.98 -9.64 -0.83
CA LEU A 30 -9.04 -11.11 -0.85
C LEU A 30 -8.49 -11.72 -2.15
N LYS A 31 -8.59 -10.98 -3.26
CA LYS A 31 -8.18 -11.43 -4.61
C LYS A 31 -7.54 -10.27 -5.38
N PRO A 32 -6.36 -9.78 -4.95
CA PRO A 32 -5.65 -8.75 -5.70
C PRO A 32 -5.08 -9.34 -6.99
N GLU A 33 -5.03 -8.53 -8.05
CA GLU A 33 -4.34 -8.91 -9.29
C GLU A 33 -2.81 -8.97 -9.06
N VAL A 34 -2.27 -8.08 -8.24
CA VAL A 34 -0.85 -8.05 -7.83
C VAL A 34 -0.74 -7.53 -6.39
N THR A 35 0.14 -8.16 -5.61
CA THR A 35 0.48 -7.73 -4.24
C THR A 35 1.93 -7.26 -4.21
N VAL A 36 2.18 -6.07 -3.66
CA VAL A 36 3.51 -5.46 -3.59
C VAL A 36 3.90 -5.21 -2.13
N GLU A 37 4.84 -6.01 -1.61
CA GLU A 37 5.36 -5.89 -0.24
C GLU A 37 6.45 -4.81 -0.17
N THR A 38 6.03 -3.54 -0.08
CA THR A 38 6.91 -2.36 -0.17
C THR A 38 7.95 -2.22 0.96
N ASP A 39 7.87 -3.04 2.00
CA ASP A 39 8.85 -3.16 3.07
C ASP A 39 9.99 -4.14 2.74
N LYS A 40 9.75 -5.06 1.79
CA LYS A 40 10.72 -6.07 1.34
C LYS A 40 11.32 -5.76 -0.02
N LEU A 41 10.62 -4.97 -0.84
CA LEU A 41 11.00 -4.65 -2.20
C LEU A 41 11.53 -3.22 -2.33
N THR A 42 12.49 -3.04 -3.23
CA THR A 42 12.84 -1.72 -3.73
C THR A 42 11.72 -1.16 -4.62
N VAL A 43 11.77 0.14 -4.89
CA VAL A 43 10.81 0.79 -5.80
C VAL A 43 10.89 0.18 -7.19
N HIS A 44 12.09 -0.13 -7.68
CA HIS A 44 12.27 -0.70 -9.02
C HIS A 44 11.65 -2.10 -9.11
N GLU A 45 11.94 -3.00 -8.17
CA GLU A 45 11.33 -4.34 -8.12
C GLU A 45 9.80 -4.27 -7.99
N SER A 46 9.30 -3.34 -7.19
CA SER A 46 7.86 -3.10 -7.04
C SER A 46 7.20 -2.69 -8.36
N VAL A 47 7.86 -1.86 -9.15
CA VAL A 47 7.36 -1.41 -10.46
C VAL A 47 7.38 -2.56 -11.47
N GLU A 48 8.45 -3.34 -11.53
CA GLU A 48 8.54 -4.48 -12.45
C GLU A 48 7.44 -5.51 -12.17
N LEU A 49 7.14 -5.83 -10.91
CA LEU A 49 6.02 -6.73 -10.57
C LEU A 49 4.67 -6.25 -11.12
N VAL A 50 4.41 -4.94 -11.06
CA VAL A 50 3.18 -4.36 -11.59
C VAL A 50 3.17 -4.43 -13.11
N LEU A 51 4.29 -4.09 -13.77
CA LEU A 51 4.40 -4.15 -15.23
C LEU A 51 4.24 -5.59 -15.75
N ASP A 52 4.84 -6.57 -15.10
CA ASP A 52 4.72 -7.98 -15.46
C ASP A 52 3.29 -8.46 -15.33
N LYS A 53 2.56 -8.06 -14.28
CA LYS A 53 1.14 -8.39 -14.16
C LYS A 53 0.32 -7.77 -15.28
N LEU A 54 0.60 -6.52 -15.64
CA LEU A 54 -0.09 -5.85 -16.75
C LEU A 54 0.19 -6.53 -18.11
N ARG A 55 1.40 -7.03 -18.33
CA ARG A 55 1.76 -7.84 -19.52
C ARG A 55 1.01 -9.19 -19.53
N GLU A 56 0.98 -9.89 -18.39
CA GLU A 56 0.27 -11.17 -18.24
C GLU A 56 -1.23 -11.01 -18.53
N MET A 57 -1.81 -9.90 -18.08
CA MET A 57 -3.22 -9.56 -18.33
C MET A 57 -3.47 -9.02 -19.75
N GLY A 58 -2.43 -8.80 -20.55
CA GLY A 58 -2.53 -8.33 -21.93
C GLY A 58 -2.85 -6.85 -22.08
N TYR A 59 -2.66 -6.03 -21.03
CA TYR A 59 -2.90 -4.58 -21.11
C TYR A 59 -1.76 -3.83 -21.79
N ILE A 60 -0.54 -4.35 -21.72
CA ILE A 60 0.66 -3.76 -22.31
C ILE A 60 1.53 -4.87 -22.94
N SER A 61 2.26 -4.52 -24.01
CA SER A 61 3.20 -5.39 -24.73
C SER A 61 4.63 -5.14 -24.32
#